data_AF-A0AAD7C0U9-F1
#
_entry.id   AF-A0AAD7C0U9-F1
#
_cell.length_a   1.000
_cell.length_b   1.000
_cell.length_c   1.000
_cell.angle_alpha   90.00
_cell.angle_beta   90.00
_cell.angle_gamma   90.00
#
_symmetry.space_group_name_H-M   'P 1'
#
loop_
_entity.id
_entity.type
_entity.pdbx_description
1 polymer ?
#
loop_
_entity_poly.entity_id
_entity_poly.type
_entity_poly.pdbx_seq_one_letter_code
_entity_poly.pdbx_strand_id
1 'polypeptide(L)'
;MLFPSFFSFIFLSQLVYAATPHHHRKRSPGILDLVNSHSVQYSTNITIAGQFFQVAIDTTSSDLWVVSDPLPGATFKNEILGLQSLPGTATGNVMSAPVEFGGGSTAEQAFVLVSPDSIDILAGRGLLGVGSSSSSGVFSFFNNVTGNTVLDNLFIASTLADPFITIFLGRLGDPLALDFDGELTIAQTLPGWEAITKEPKLPLTTSSSVSVSTFGQQFQVLLDDNGFIGPDGKPIDVPFDSSLTNSPRPTVGFDSSRAFSQVAPSVAEAIYSPYGADAELRNVSEVDGAIWVVVCDVEVNVTLLFGGEAYPVHPLDATIDPLVLNFAALTLASGKKGCIGSFQPAALNTEFPIFDMFLAQPFRAPQRIHPPLLRKLSQRFTNKPDPYVQSMSTVNATQAHQDFVTQRLNGTDTTSTSTYNNYNSKVSSQLDIAHDWSSGSGSGGLPWKTAKIVIIALGAASGLLLVALIAAVVAWRRAKERGEARGSYQPVHLPGLDKAY
;
A
#
# COMPACT_ATOMS: atom_id res chain seq x y z
N MET A 1 -22.65 -11.46 -0.81
CA MET A 1 -22.71 -10.37 -1.79
C MET A 1 -21.37 -9.67 -1.73
N LEU A 2 -20.60 -9.77 -2.81
CA LEU A 2 -19.23 -9.28 -2.94
C LEU A 2 -19.25 -7.76 -3.12
N PHE A 3 -18.54 -7.02 -2.27
CA PHE A 3 -18.21 -5.62 -2.52
C PHE A 3 -17.03 -5.57 -3.52
N PRO A 4 -17.08 -4.75 -4.57
CA PRO A 4 -15.97 -4.63 -5.52
C PRO A 4 -14.82 -3.88 -4.87
N SER A 5 -13.63 -4.49 -4.91
CA SER A 5 -12.39 -3.98 -4.34
C SER A 5 -11.63 -3.13 -5.37
N PHE A 6 -11.48 -1.84 -5.06
CA PHE A 6 -10.80 -0.76 -5.79
C PHE A 6 -9.33 -0.99 -6.24
N PHE A 7 -8.81 -2.20 -6.09
CA PHE A 7 -7.40 -2.35 -5.72
C PHE A 7 -6.53 -3.06 -6.75
N SER A 8 -7.06 -3.66 -7.81
CA SER A 8 -6.33 -4.78 -8.45
C SER A 8 -5.30 -4.44 -9.55
N PHE A 9 -5.08 -3.20 -10.01
CA PHE A 9 -4.47 -3.03 -11.36
C PHE A 9 -3.28 -2.08 -11.56
N ILE A 10 -2.57 -1.65 -10.51
CA ILE A 10 -1.28 -0.93 -10.70
C ILE A 10 -0.21 -1.86 -11.38
N PHE A 11 -0.42 -3.17 -11.42
CA PHE A 11 0.60 -4.14 -11.87
C PHE A 11 0.59 -4.51 -13.36
N LEU A 12 -0.40 -4.11 -14.18
CA LEU A 12 -0.38 -4.44 -15.61
C LEU A 12 0.71 -3.71 -16.41
N SER A 13 1.37 -2.69 -15.83
CA SER A 13 2.52 -2.02 -16.45
C SER A 13 3.84 -2.82 -16.33
N GLN A 14 3.88 -3.93 -15.57
CA GLN A 14 5.11 -4.69 -15.33
C GLN A 14 5.54 -5.62 -16.48
N LEU A 15 4.77 -5.70 -17.58
CA LEU A 15 5.06 -6.58 -18.71
C LEU A 15 6.14 -6.07 -19.68
N VAL A 16 6.64 -4.84 -19.54
CA VAL A 16 7.64 -4.28 -20.47
C VAL A 16 8.69 -3.47 -19.74
N TYR A 17 9.59 -4.11 -18.99
CA TYR A 17 10.94 -3.54 -18.86
C TYR A 17 11.97 -4.64 -18.54
N ALA A 18 12.82 -4.92 -19.51
CA ALA A 18 14.13 -5.50 -19.23
C ALA A 18 14.96 -4.38 -18.60
N ALA A 19 15.51 -4.61 -17.41
CA ALA A 19 16.37 -3.65 -16.72
C ALA A 19 17.45 -3.15 -17.70
N THR A 20 17.38 -1.87 -18.09
CA THR A 20 18.54 -1.21 -18.66
C THR A 20 19.55 -1.07 -17.53
N PRO A 21 20.81 -1.48 -17.74
CA PRO A 21 21.83 -1.30 -16.72
C PRO A 21 22.09 0.20 -16.57
N HIS A 22 21.51 0.82 -15.55
CA HIS A 22 21.91 2.16 -15.16
C HIS A 22 23.40 2.11 -14.78
N HIS A 23 24.17 3.02 -15.38
CA HIS A 23 25.57 3.20 -15.03
C HIS A 23 25.69 3.40 -13.52
N HIS A 24 26.25 2.41 -12.83
CA HIS A 24 26.64 2.53 -11.43
C HIS A 24 27.67 3.65 -11.30
N ARG A 25 27.22 4.88 -11.05
CA ARG A 25 28.07 5.91 -10.47
C ARG A 25 28.43 5.36 -9.09
N LYS A 26 29.72 5.21 -8.79
CA LYS A 26 30.17 4.82 -7.44
C LYS A 26 29.71 5.91 -6.46
N ARG A 27 28.53 5.73 -5.87
CA ARG A 27 28.00 6.59 -4.81
C ARG A 27 28.55 6.12 -3.46
N SER A 28 28.52 7.02 -2.48
CA SER A 28 28.88 6.71 -1.11
C SER A 28 27.96 5.60 -0.56
N PRO A 29 28.47 4.71 0.31
CA PRO A 29 27.62 3.78 1.06
C PRO A 29 26.44 4.50 1.71
N GLY A 30 25.26 3.86 1.72
CA GLY A 30 24.03 4.43 2.27
C GLY A 30 23.30 5.42 1.38
N ILE A 31 23.68 5.59 0.09
CA ILE A 31 22.87 6.31 -0.91
C ILE A 31 22.45 5.30 -1.98
N LEU A 32 21.14 5.20 -2.21
CA LEU A 32 20.50 4.26 -3.11
C LEU A 32 19.72 5.03 -4.16
N ASP A 33 20.03 4.79 -5.44
CA ASP A 33 19.21 5.26 -6.55
C ASP A 33 17.90 4.48 -6.59
N LEU A 34 16.79 5.20 -6.77
CA LEU A 34 15.49 4.59 -7.01
C LEU A 34 15.24 4.48 -8.50
N VAL A 35 14.60 3.40 -8.92
CA VAL A 35 14.03 3.24 -10.27
C VAL A 35 12.59 3.70 -10.22
N ASN A 36 12.25 4.69 -11.04
CA ASN A 36 10.91 5.22 -11.16
C ASN A 36 10.11 4.46 -12.22
N SER A 37 9.19 3.62 -11.78
CA SER A 37 8.21 3.00 -12.67
C SER A 37 6.99 3.93 -12.79
N HIS A 38 6.96 4.75 -13.84
CA HIS A 38 5.77 5.52 -14.25
C HIS A 38 5.19 6.49 -13.20
N SER A 39 6.01 6.94 -12.24
CA SER A 39 5.56 7.72 -11.08
C SER A 39 4.45 7.04 -10.28
N VAL A 40 4.43 5.70 -10.29
CA VAL A 40 3.51 4.84 -9.52
C VAL A 40 4.21 3.89 -8.57
N GLN A 41 5.51 3.62 -8.78
CA GLN A 41 6.27 2.73 -7.92
C GLN A 41 7.76 3.08 -8.00
N TYR A 42 8.38 3.19 -6.83
CA TYR A 42 9.82 3.44 -6.70
C TYR A 42 10.48 2.23 -6.07
N SER A 43 11.53 1.73 -6.72
CA SER A 43 12.19 0.50 -6.31
C SER A 43 13.71 0.63 -6.28
N THR A 44 14.36 -0.23 -5.51
CA THR A 44 15.82 -0.31 -5.42
C THR A 44 16.24 -1.77 -5.39
N ASN A 45 17.52 -2.02 -5.57
CA ASN A 45 18.07 -3.36 -5.46
C ASN A 45 18.39 -3.71 -4.00
N ILE A 46 18.16 -4.98 -3.66
CA ILE A 46 18.58 -5.64 -2.43
C ILE A 46 19.22 -6.98 -2.79
N THR A 47 20.21 -7.42 -2.04
CA THR A 47 20.83 -8.73 -2.24
C THR A 47 20.44 -9.67 -1.10
N ILE A 48 19.88 -10.84 -1.42
CA ILE A 48 19.45 -11.86 -0.46
C ILE A 48 20.10 -13.18 -0.85
N ALA A 49 20.83 -13.82 0.08
CA ALA A 49 21.59 -15.04 -0.19
C ALA A 49 22.53 -14.94 -1.42
N GLY A 50 23.07 -13.75 -1.69
CA GLY A 50 23.93 -13.48 -2.85
C GLY A 50 23.18 -13.29 -4.19
N GLN A 51 21.85 -13.28 -4.19
CA GLN A 51 21.03 -13.00 -5.38
C GLN A 51 20.38 -11.62 -5.31
N PHE A 52 20.25 -10.95 -6.46
CA PHE A 52 19.63 -9.63 -6.56
C PHE A 52 18.12 -9.71 -6.68
N PHE A 53 17.44 -8.82 -5.96
CA PHE A 53 16.01 -8.57 -6.04
C PHE A 53 15.75 -7.08 -6.21
N GLN A 54 14.76 -6.73 -7.03
CA GLN A 54 14.23 -5.37 -7.10
C GLN A 54 13.04 -5.25 -6.15
N VAL A 55 13.16 -4.40 -5.14
CA VAL A 55 12.12 -4.23 -4.11
C VAL A 55 11.52 -2.83 -4.17
N ALA A 56 10.19 -2.76 -4.16
CA ALA A 56 9.47 -1.51 -3.97
C ALA A 56 9.65 -1.00 -2.54
N ILE A 57 9.86 0.29 -2.36
CA ILE A 57 9.97 0.91 -1.03
C ILE A 57 8.59 1.24 -0.50
N ASP A 58 8.27 0.73 0.69
CA ASP A 58 6.98 0.92 1.33
C ASP A 58 7.13 1.46 2.77
N THR A 59 6.73 2.72 2.94
CA THR A 59 6.73 3.44 4.21
C THR A 59 5.60 3.06 5.16
N THR A 60 4.61 2.30 4.69
CA THR A 60 3.45 1.88 5.47
C THR A 60 3.55 0.44 5.96
N SER A 61 4.55 -0.33 5.53
CA SER A 61 4.82 -1.67 6.04
C SER A 61 6.23 -1.81 6.60
N SER A 62 6.52 -2.96 7.21
CA SER A 62 7.78 -3.22 7.92
C SER A 62 8.48 -4.51 7.48
N ASP A 63 7.74 -5.43 6.86
CA ASP A 63 8.28 -6.72 6.46
C ASP A 63 8.97 -6.66 5.09
N LEU A 64 9.97 -7.53 4.90
CA LEU A 64 10.57 -7.80 3.60
C LEU A 64 9.92 -9.08 3.03
N TRP A 65 9.48 -9.00 1.78
CA TRP A 65 9.11 -10.19 1.01
C TRP A 65 9.58 -10.10 -0.43
N VAL A 66 9.91 -11.26 -1.00
CA VAL A 66 10.36 -11.39 -2.40
C VAL A 66 9.73 -12.60 -3.07
N VAL A 67 9.54 -12.49 -4.38
CA VAL A 67 9.03 -13.56 -5.23
C VAL A 67 10.20 -14.28 -5.88
N SER A 68 10.29 -15.59 -5.65
CA SER A 68 11.31 -16.43 -6.26
C SER A 68 10.94 -17.90 -6.15
N ASP A 69 11.49 -18.69 -7.07
CA ASP A 69 11.73 -20.11 -6.84
C ASP A 69 12.57 -20.32 -5.56
N PRO A 70 12.62 -21.56 -5.01
CA PRO A 70 13.40 -21.86 -3.82
C PRO A 70 14.81 -21.24 -3.87
N LEU A 71 15.08 -20.33 -2.93
CA LEU A 71 16.30 -19.52 -2.91
C LEU A 71 17.46 -20.28 -2.27
N PRO A 72 18.50 -20.70 -3.03
CA PRO A 72 19.64 -21.39 -2.46
C PRO A 72 20.38 -20.50 -1.45
N GLY A 73 20.81 -21.06 -0.32
CA GLY A 73 21.45 -20.29 0.76
C GLY A 73 20.47 -19.60 1.72
N ALA A 74 19.16 -19.70 1.48
CA ALA A 74 18.15 -19.34 2.46
C ALA A 74 17.71 -20.57 3.29
N THR A 75 17.48 -20.37 4.58
CA THR A 75 17.04 -21.41 5.51
C THR A 75 15.57 -21.23 5.86
N PHE A 76 14.77 -22.28 5.66
CA PHE A 76 13.37 -22.28 6.05
C PHE A 76 13.22 -22.25 7.57
N LYS A 77 12.31 -21.42 8.07
CA LYS A 77 12.07 -21.23 9.51
C LYS A 77 10.84 -21.97 10.04
N ASN A 78 10.31 -22.92 9.27
CA ASN A 78 9.14 -23.74 9.63
C ASN A 78 7.85 -22.93 9.82
N GLU A 79 7.74 -21.78 9.15
CA GLU A 79 6.58 -20.89 9.26
C GLU A 79 6.10 -20.42 7.89
N ILE A 80 4.80 -20.20 7.76
CA ILE A 80 4.16 -19.59 6.58
C ILE A 80 3.45 -18.34 7.05
N LEU A 81 3.71 -17.23 6.39
CA LEU A 81 3.14 -15.94 6.75
C LEU A 81 2.45 -15.31 5.54
N GLY A 82 1.22 -14.87 5.75
CA GLY A 82 0.50 -13.97 4.87
C GLY A 82 0.70 -12.53 5.32
N LEU A 83 1.33 -11.71 4.48
CA LEU A 83 1.47 -10.28 4.70
C LEU A 83 0.41 -9.56 3.86
N GLN A 84 -0.41 -8.73 4.50
CA GLN A 84 -1.28 -7.82 3.77
C GLN A 84 -0.39 -6.89 2.94
N SER A 85 -0.42 -7.09 1.63
CA SER A 85 0.11 -6.18 0.63
C SER A 85 -1.08 -5.73 -0.20
N LEU A 86 -0.97 -4.63 -0.94
CA LEU A 86 -1.95 -4.33 -1.97
C LEU A 86 -1.43 -4.81 -3.32
N PRO A 87 -2.26 -5.48 -4.14
CA PRO A 87 -3.71 -5.65 -4.02
C PRO A 87 -4.21 -6.86 -3.19
N GLY A 88 -3.31 -7.63 -2.58
CA GLY A 88 -3.70 -8.82 -1.83
C GLY A 88 -2.61 -9.39 -0.93
N THR A 89 -2.91 -10.48 -0.25
CA THR A 89 -1.99 -11.04 0.74
C THR A 89 -0.83 -11.79 0.10
N ALA A 90 0.38 -11.26 0.23
CA ALA A 90 1.62 -11.95 -0.10
C ALA A 90 1.86 -13.08 0.91
N THR A 91 1.53 -14.32 0.52
CA THR A 91 1.64 -15.49 1.40
C THR A 91 2.80 -16.37 0.98
N GLY A 92 3.72 -16.64 1.90
CA GLY A 92 4.93 -17.37 1.58
C GLY A 92 5.61 -18.01 2.78
N ASN A 93 6.66 -18.76 2.50
CA ASN A 93 7.50 -19.38 3.52
C ASN A 93 8.36 -18.32 4.20
N VAL A 94 8.41 -18.33 5.53
CA VAL A 94 9.36 -17.51 6.27
C VAL A 94 10.75 -18.15 6.15
N MET A 95 11.66 -17.42 5.52
CA MET A 95 13.04 -17.83 5.26
C MET A 95 13.98 -16.91 6.03
N SER A 96 15.23 -17.33 6.21
CA SER A 96 16.32 -16.45 6.65
C SER A 96 17.57 -16.61 5.81
N ALA A 97 18.25 -15.51 5.51
CA ALA A 97 19.50 -15.53 4.75
C ALA A 97 20.37 -14.30 5.07
N PRO A 98 21.64 -14.28 4.63
CA PRO A 98 22.39 -13.03 4.54
C PRO A 98 21.68 -12.04 3.62
N VAL A 99 21.61 -10.78 4.03
CA VAL A 99 21.04 -9.68 3.26
C VAL A 99 22.02 -8.52 3.20
N GLU A 100 22.18 -7.92 2.01
CA GLU A 100 22.96 -6.70 1.79
C GLU A 100 22.05 -5.60 1.25
N PHE A 101 22.12 -4.43 1.87
CA PHE A 101 21.29 -3.28 1.51
C PHE A 101 21.95 -1.97 1.95
N GLY A 102 21.97 -0.96 1.06
CA GLY A 102 22.49 0.37 1.38
C GLY A 102 23.95 0.39 1.83
N GLY A 103 24.78 -0.58 1.41
CA GLY A 103 26.18 -0.71 1.83
C GLY A 103 26.38 -1.33 3.21
N GLY A 104 25.32 -1.77 3.88
CA GLY A 104 25.37 -2.59 5.09
C GLY A 104 24.94 -4.03 4.82
N SER A 105 25.19 -4.92 5.78
CA SER A 105 24.87 -6.34 5.66
C SER A 105 24.39 -6.94 6.99
N THR A 106 23.48 -7.90 6.91
CA THR A 106 23.00 -8.71 8.04
C THR A 106 23.28 -10.18 7.75
N ALA A 107 23.83 -10.93 8.70
CA ALA A 107 24.19 -12.34 8.48
C ALA A 107 22.97 -13.27 8.38
N GLU A 108 21.90 -12.97 9.11
CA GLU A 108 20.70 -13.80 9.18
C GLU A 108 19.46 -12.93 9.35
N GLN A 109 18.89 -12.48 8.23
CA GLN A 109 17.67 -11.67 8.17
C GLN A 109 16.51 -12.56 7.75
N ALA A 110 15.42 -12.56 8.54
CA ALA A 110 14.19 -13.23 8.16
C ALA A 110 13.36 -12.40 7.16
N PHE A 111 12.69 -13.07 6.24
CA PHE A 111 11.84 -12.48 5.21
C PHE A 111 10.81 -13.51 4.72
N VAL A 112 9.79 -13.07 3.99
CA VAL A 112 8.80 -13.97 3.38
C VAL A 112 9.19 -14.25 1.93
N LEU A 113 9.38 -15.53 1.60
CA LEU A 113 9.61 -16.01 0.24
C LEU A 113 8.29 -16.46 -0.37
N VAL A 114 7.81 -15.69 -1.34
CA VAL A 114 6.54 -15.88 -2.03
C VAL A 114 6.80 -16.68 -3.31
N SER A 115 5.94 -17.67 -3.57
CA SER A 115 6.05 -18.47 -4.80
C SER A 115 5.58 -17.64 -6.01
N PRO A 116 6.24 -17.69 -7.18
CA PRO A 116 5.77 -17.04 -8.40
C PRO A 116 4.33 -17.44 -8.77
N ASP A 117 3.91 -18.66 -8.41
CA ASP A 117 2.55 -19.15 -8.70
C ASP A 117 1.47 -18.57 -7.77
N SER A 118 1.86 -17.86 -6.70
CA SER A 118 0.95 -17.41 -5.64
C SER A 118 0.49 -15.96 -5.79
N ILE A 119 1.15 -15.18 -6.65
CA ILE A 119 0.83 -13.78 -6.91
C ILE A 119 1.26 -13.41 -8.33
N ASP A 120 0.54 -12.50 -9.00
CA ASP A 120 0.88 -12.02 -10.35
C ASP A 120 2.02 -10.98 -10.31
N ILE A 121 3.16 -11.39 -9.76
CA ILE A 121 4.38 -10.58 -9.66
C ILE A 121 5.55 -11.40 -10.21
N LEU A 122 6.37 -10.75 -11.04
CA LEU A 122 7.54 -11.39 -11.65
C LEU A 122 8.56 -11.84 -10.59
N ALA A 123 9.12 -13.03 -10.78
CA ALA A 123 10.25 -13.50 -9.98
C ALA A 123 11.42 -12.49 -10.02
N GLY A 124 12.13 -12.37 -8.90
CA GLY A 124 13.17 -11.35 -8.72
C GLY A 124 12.65 -9.99 -8.27
N ARG A 125 11.34 -9.86 -7.99
CA ARG A 125 10.72 -8.65 -7.42
C ARG A 125 10.22 -8.86 -6.00
N GLY A 126 9.94 -7.78 -5.30
CA GLY A 126 9.38 -7.82 -3.97
C GLY A 126 9.06 -6.44 -3.41
N LEU A 127 8.93 -6.36 -2.10
CA LEU A 127 8.67 -5.13 -1.36
C LEU A 127 9.52 -5.11 -0.09
N LEU A 128 10.07 -3.95 0.20
CA LEU A 128 10.82 -3.67 1.41
C LEU A 128 10.03 -2.66 2.24
N GLY A 129 9.40 -3.17 3.30
CA GLY A 129 8.86 -2.34 4.35
C GLY A 129 9.98 -1.62 5.09
N VAL A 130 9.87 -0.31 5.23
CA VAL A 130 10.87 0.52 5.93
C VAL A 130 10.41 0.96 7.33
N GLY A 131 9.24 0.48 7.77
CA GLY A 131 8.73 0.70 9.12
C GLY A 131 9.51 -0.05 10.22
N SER A 132 9.02 0.12 11.45
CA SER A 132 9.63 -0.45 12.66
C SER A 132 9.38 -1.95 12.80
N SER A 133 10.31 -2.68 13.43
CA SER A 133 10.08 -4.09 13.81
C SER A 133 8.87 -4.28 14.73
N SER A 134 8.44 -3.25 15.48
CA SER A 134 7.20 -3.35 16.28
C SER A 134 5.93 -3.59 15.45
N SER A 135 6.02 -3.31 14.14
CA SER A 135 4.94 -3.34 13.17
C SER A 135 5.09 -4.50 12.17
N SER A 136 6.07 -5.38 12.39
CA SER A 136 6.42 -6.46 11.48
C SER A 136 5.74 -7.77 11.90
N GLY A 137 5.07 -8.40 10.92
CA GLY A 137 4.53 -9.74 11.08
C GLY A 137 5.65 -10.75 11.32
N VAL A 138 6.76 -10.65 10.58
CA VAL A 138 7.94 -11.52 10.75
C VAL A 138 8.54 -11.38 12.15
N PHE A 139 8.71 -10.16 12.65
CA PHE A 139 9.23 -9.91 14.00
C PHE A 139 8.35 -10.54 15.07
N SER A 140 7.02 -10.53 14.89
CA SER A 140 6.09 -11.10 15.86
C SER A 140 6.31 -12.61 16.13
N PHE A 141 6.90 -13.34 15.17
CA PHE A 141 7.23 -14.76 15.33
C PHE A 141 8.56 -15.00 16.05
N PHE A 142 9.61 -14.28 15.71
CA PHE A 142 10.95 -14.53 16.26
C PHE A 142 11.26 -13.71 17.52
N ASN A 143 10.76 -12.47 17.58
CA ASN A 143 11.01 -11.50 18.64
C ASN A 143 12.50 -11.38 19.01
N ASN A 144 13.38 -11.39 18.01
CA ASN A 144 14.82 -11.32 18.14
C ASN A 144 15.47 -10.70 16.89
N VAL A 145 16.80 -10.60 16.87
CA VAL A 145 17.55 -9.98 15.76
C VAL A 145 17.29 -10.60 14.39
N THR A 146 16.99 -11.90 14.30
CA THR A 146 16.66 -12.55 13.02
C THR A 146 15.34 -12.04 12.46
N GLY A 147 14.35 -11.75 13.32
CA GLY A 147 13.03 -11.28 12.91
C GLY A 147 12.89 -9.76 12.78
N ASN A 148 13.88 -8.98 13.19
CA ASN A 148 13.84 -7.52 13.04
C ASN A 148 13.71 -7.12 11.56
N THR A 149 13.24 -5.91 11.29
CA THR A 149 13.29 -5.35 9.93
C THR A 149 14.73 -5.17 9.46
N VAL A 150 14.91 -5.12 8.14
CA VAL A 150 16.22 -4.88 7.52
C VAL A 150 16.84 -3.60 8.08
N LEU A 151 16.09 -2.50 8.13
CA LEU A 151 16.60 -1.22 8.61
C LEU A 151 16.98 -1.27 10.10
N ASP A 152 16.17 -1.87 10.96
CA ASP A 152 16.50 -2.01 12.39
C ASP A 152 17.81 -2.78 12.57
N ASN A 153 17.98 -3.89 11.86
CA ASN A 153 19.22 -4.66 11.92
C ASN A 153 20.43 -3.89 11.39
N LEU A 154 20.28 -3.15 10.29
CA LEU A 154 21.34 -2.30 9.77
C LEU A 154 21.72 -1.21 10.78
N PHE A 155 20.76 -0.54 11.40
CA PHE A 155 21.05 0.47 12.41
C PHE A 155 21.71 -0.12 13.66
N ILE A 156 21.27 -1.29 14.13
CA ILE A 156 21.88 -2.02 15.25
C ILE A 156 23.34 -2.37 14.94
N ALA A 157 23.59 -2.91 13.73
CA ALA A 157 24.92 -3.34 13.30
C ALA A 157 25.85 -2.15 13.00
N SER A 158 25.31 -0.99 12.63
CA SER A 158 26.10 0.17 12.23
C SER A 158 26.84 0.84 13.40
N THR A 159 27.93 1.53 13.10
CA THR A 159 28.55 2.51 14.01
C THR A 159 27.94 3.91 13.87
N LEU A 160 26.83 4.05 13.15
CA LEU A 160 26.26 5.34 12.78
C LEU A 160 25.66 6.03 14.01
N ALA A 161 25.90 7.32 14.13
CA ALA A 161 25.52 8.09 15.31
C ALA A 161 24.01 8.39 15.38
N ASP A 162 23.32 8.45 14.23
CA ASP A 162 21.90 8.84 14.14
C ASP A 162 21.13 7.94 13.14
N PRO A 163 20.10 7.22 13.58
CA PRO A 163 19.33 6.32 12.72
C PRO A 163 18.15 7.04 12.08
N PHE A 164 18.28 7.37 10.80
CA PHE A 164 17.19 7.90 10.00
C PHE A 164 17.35 7.46 8.56
N ILE A 165 16.28 7.54 7.78
CA ILE A 165 16.34 7.45 6.33
C ILE A 165 15.90 8.78 5.72
N THR A 166 16.31 9.06 4.48
CA THR A 166 15.64 10.08 3.67
C THR A 166 15.13 9.48 2.38
N ILE A 167 13.95 9.88 1.96
CA ILE A 167 13.34 9.47 0.70
C ILE A 167 13.03 10.74 -0.07
N PHE A 168 13.51 10.82 -1.32
CA PHE A 168 13.12 11.85 -2.26
C PHE A 168 12.71 11.19 -3.57
N LEU A 169 11.48 11.43 -4.00
CA LEU A 169 10.92 10.80 -5.18
C LEU A 169 10.93 11.79 -6.34
N GLY A 170 11.45 11.36 -7.48
CA GLY A 170 11.38 12.13 -8.71
C GLY A 170 10.00 12.12 -9.35
N ARG A 171 9.85 12.80 -10.48
CA ARG A 171 8.62 12.80 -11.29
C ARG A 171 8.99 12.51 -12.73
N LEU A 172 8.36 11.48 -13.30
CA LEU A 172 8.58 11.13 -14.70
C LEU A 172 8.07 12.26 -15.59
N GLY A 173 8.86 12.67 -16.58
CA GLY A 173 8.50 13.73 -17.52
C GLY A 173 8.56 15.13 -16.90
N ASP A 174 9.25 15.30 -15.77
CA ASP A 174 9.60 16.63 -15.27
C ASP A 174 10.61 17.29 -16.23
N PRO A 175 10.23 18.37 -16.95
CA PRO A 175 11.12 19.04 -17.88
C PRO A 175 12.30 19.74 -17.19
N LEU A 176 12.22 19.96 -15.87
CA LEU A 176 13.24 20.61 -15.06
C LEU A 176 14.14 19.60 -14.32
N ALA A 177 13.71 18.35 -14.17
CA ALA A 177 14.43 17.28 -13.47
C ALA A 177 14.80 16.12 -14.41
N LEU A 178 15.37 16.45 -15.57
CA LEU A 178 15.54 15.56 -16.74
C LEU A 178 16.21 14.18 -16.48
N ASP A 179 16.80 13.91 -15.31
CA ASP A 179 17.43 12.62 -14.97
C ASP A 179 17.34 12.25 -13.47
N PHE A 180 16.25 12.60 -12.77
CA PHE A 180 16.07 12.24 -11.36
C PHE A 180 14.83 11.36 -11.12
N ASP A 181 15.07 10.06 -10.92
CA ASP A 181 14.02 9.10 -10.58
C ASP A 181 13.69 9.10 -9.09
N GLY A 182 14.68 9.33 -8.23
CA GLY A 182 14.52 9.35 -6.79
C GLY A 182 15.74 8.76 -6.08
N GLU A 183 15.85 9.06 -4.79
CA GLU A 183 16.92 8.56 -3.94
C GLU A 183 16.40 8.19 -2.55
N LEU A 184 16.96 7.10 -2.01
CA LEU A 184 16.83 6.69 -0.62
C LEU A 184 18.20 6.76 0.03
N THR A 185 18.28 7.34 1.23
CA THR A 185 19.52 7.33 2.02
C THR A 185 19.33 6.68 3.38
N ILE A 186 20.41 6.14 3.94
CA ILE A 186 20.45 5.55 5.28
C ILE A 186 21.47 6.31 6.13
N ALA A 187 21.02 6.82 7.27
CA ALA A 187 21.77 7.58 8.29
C ALA A 187 22.52 8.82 7.77
N GLN A 188 22.09 9.38 6.65
CA GLN A 188 22.64 10.60 6.09
C GLN A 188 21.58 11.36 5.32
N THR A 189 21.76 12.67 5.18
CA THR A 189 20.90 13.49 4.35
C THR A 189 21.26 13.32 2.89
N LEU A 190 20.28 13.52 2.02
CA LEU A 190 20.53 13.62 0.58
C LEU A 190 21.39 14.86 0.31
N PRO A 191 22.52 14.75 -0.44
CA PRO A 191 23.37 15.90 -0.73
C PRO A 191 22.59 17.03 -1.41
N GLY A 192 22.73 18.26 -0.90
CA GLY A 192 22.00 19.44 -1.38
C GLY A 192 20.64 19.66 -0.72
N TRP A 193 20.20 18.73 0.13
CA TRP A 193 18.91 18.76 0.83
C TRP A 193 19.08 18.84 2.35
N GLU A 194 20.25 19.27 2.84
CA GLU A 194 20.59 19.31 4.26
C GLU A 194 19.68 20.25 5.08
N ALA A 195 19.02 21.19 4.41
CA ALA A 195 18.06 22.11 5.00
C ALA A 195 16.89 21.36 5.69
N ILE A 196 16.54 20.15 5.26
CA ILE A 196 15.51 19.31 5.88
C ILE A 196 15.74 19.07 7.38
N THR A 197 17.00 19.17 7.84
CA THR A 197 17.34 19.02 9.26
C THR A 197 16.78 20.14 10.14
N LYS A 198 16.43 21.29 9.55
CA LYS A 198 15.90 22.47 10.23
C LYS A 198 14.37 22.54 10.23
N GLU A 199 13.71 21.69 9.45
CA GLU A 199 12.25 21.63 9.36
C GLU A 199 11.61 21.18 10.68
N PRO A 200 10.33 21.51 10.93
CA PRO A 200 9.64 21.05 12.12
C PRO A 200 9.70 19.53 12.27
N LYS A 201 10.00 19.08 13.49
CA LYS A 201 9.92 17.66 13.83
C LYS A 201 8.47 17.30 14.12
N LEU A 202 7.87 16.51 13.23
CA LEU A 202 6.50 16.01 13.36
C LEU A 202 6.54 14.69 14.12
N PRO A 203 6.09 14.63 15.39
CA PRO A 203 6.10 13.39 16.17
C PRO A 203 5.22 12.35 15.50
N LEU A 204 5.69 11.10 15.47
CA LEU A 204 4.85 10.01 14.99
C LEU A 204 3.69 9.78 15.94
N THR A 205 2.48 9.62 15.41
CA THR A 205 1.34 9.19 16.20
C THR A 205 1.44 7.70 16.51
N THR A 206 0.84 7.28 17.62
CA THR A 206 0.69 5.87 17.97
C THR A 206 -0.78 5.53 17.93
N SER A 207 -1.15 4.44 17.26
CA SER A 207 -2.54 4.01 17.27
C SER A 207 -2.94 3.49 18.66
N SER A 208 -4.03 4.01 19.23
CA SER A 208 -4.59 3.61 20.53
C SER A 208 -5.55 2.42 20.46
N SER A 209 -5.87 1.94 19.25
CA SER A 209 -6.80 0.82 19.07
C SER A 209 -6.17 -0.52 19.47
N VAL A 210 -6.92 -1.35 20.20
CA VAL A 210 -6.46 -2.64 20.76
C VAL A 210 -6.21 -3.70 19.68
N SER A 211 -6.67 -3.52 18.43
CA SER A 211 -6.38 -4.44 17.31
C SER A 211 -5.00 -4.21 16.65
N VAL A 212 -4.18 -3.29 17.19
CA VAL A 212 -2.85 -2.91 16.66
C VAL A 212 -1.76 -3.95 16.97
N SER A 213 -2.10 -5.12 17.53
CA SER A 213 -1.11 -6.15 17.88
C SER A 213 -0.36 -6.77 16.68
N THR A 214 -0.66 -6.36 15.44
CA THR A 214 0.00 -6.87 14.23
C THR A 214 0.59 -5.78 13.32
N PHE A 215 0.17 -4.51 13.43
CA PHE A 215 0.56 -3.45 12.47
C PHE A 215 1.34 -2.27 13.04
N GLY A 216 1.53 -2.21 14.37
CA GLY A 216 2.43 -1.27 15.08
C GLY A 216 2.40 0.21 14.62
N GLN A 217 3.46 0.97 14.95
CA GLN A 217 3.62 2.38 14.58
C GLN A 217 4.11 2.50 13.12
N GLN A 218 3.32 3.15 12.26
CA GLN A 218 3.69 3.50 10.88
C GLN A 218 4.23 4.94 10.79
N PHE A 219 4.68 5.38 9.61
CA PHE A 219 5.05 6.78 9.38
C PHE A 219 3.82 7.67 9.24
N GLN A 220 3.16 7.87 10.39
CA GLN A 220 1.94 8.65 10.53
C GLN A 220 2.14 9.84 11.46
N VAL A 221 1.61 11.01 11.08
CA VAL A 221 1.70 12.27 11.83
C VAL A 221 0.32 12.91 11.94
N LEU A 222 0.16 13.92 12.80
CA LEU A 222 -1.07 14.72 12.84
C LEU A 222 -1.01 15.82 11.79
N LEU A 223 -2.11 15.99 11.05
CA LEU A 223 -2.36 17.20 10.28
C LEU A 223 -2.56 18.38 11.24
N ASP A 224 -2.18 19.59 10.83
CA ASP A 224 -2.51 20.79 11.61
C ASP A 224 -4.02 21.08 11.59
N ASP A 225 -4.48 21.90 12.54
CA ASP A 225 -5.85 22.38 12.55
C ASP A 225 -6.13 23.16 11.27
N ASN A 226 -7.24 22.87 10.59
CA ASN A 226 -7.54 23.44 9.27
C ASN A 226 -6.43 23.20 8.24
N GLY A 227 -5.64 22.14 8.42
CA GLY A 227 -4.41 21.90 7.68
C GLY A 227 -4.59 21.33 6.29
N PHE A 228 -5.82 21.11 5.81
CA PHE A 228 -6.08 20.74 4.42
C PHE A 228 -6.73 21.92 3.72
N ILE A 229 -6.01 22.61 2.84
CA ILE A 229 -6.51 23.77 2.10
C ILE A 229 -6.90 23.32 0.70
N GLY A 230 -8.16 23.58 0.34
CA GLY A 230 -8.74 23.23 -0.96
C GLY A 230 -8.48 24.28 -2.03
N PRO A 231 -9.01 24.06 -3.25
CA PRO A 231 -8.75 24.97 -4.38
C PRO A 231 -9.36 26.37 -4.27
N ASP A 232 -10.32 26.61 -3.37
CA ASP A 232 -10.78 27.97 -3.02
C ASP A 232 -9.85 28.72 -2.06
N GLY A 233 -8.74 28.11 -1.64
CA GLY A 233 -7.85 28.66 -0.63
C GLY A 233 -8.45 28.61 0.79
N LYS A 234 -9.53 27.87 1.01
CA LYS A 234 -10.13 27.68 2.34
C LYS A 234 -9.83 26.29 2.89
N PRO A 235 -9.89 26.13 4.23
CA PRO A 235 -9.82 24.83 4.84
C PRO A 235 -10.96 23.90 4.40
N ILE A 236 -10.61 22.67 4.04
CA ILE A 236 -11.51 21.54 3.87
C ILE A 236 -11.66 20.86 5.23
N ASP A 237 -12.91 20.61 5.63
CA ASP A 237 -13.18 19.81 6.82
C ASP A 237 -12.84 18.34 6.54
N VAL A 238 -11.94 17.78 7.34
CA VAL A 238 -11.44 16.42 7.20
C VAL A 238 -12.11 15.57 8.27
N PRO A 239 -13.01 14.64 7.92
CA PRO A 239 -13.56 13.68 8.88
C PRO A 239 -12.44 12.82 9.45
N PHE A 240 -12.44 12.61 10.77
CA PHE A 240 -11.44 11.78 11.45
C PHE A 240 -12.02 11.04 12.65
N ASP A 241 -11.39 9.93 13.03
CA ASP A 241 -11.69 9.17 14.23
C ASP A 241 -10.66 9.47 15.33
N SER A 242 -11.06 10.32 16.28
CA SER A 242 -10.22 10.70 17.43
C SER A 242 -9.75 9.50 18.28
N SER A 243 -10.44 8.36 18.23
CA SER A 243 -10.05 7.15 18.98
C SER A 243 -8.83 6.45 18.39
N LEU A 244 -8.44 6.78 17.16
CA LEU A 244 -7.26 6.23 16.51
C LEU A 244 -5.99 6.67 17.19
N THR A 245 -5.87 7.94 17.60
CA THR A 245 -4.63 8.50 18.17
C THR A 245 -4.84 9.24 19.49
N ASN A 246 -6.06 9.25 20.04
CA ASN A 246 -6.48 10.10 21.15
C ASN A 246 -6.17 11.60 20.89
N SER A 247 -6.32 12.04 19.65
CA SER A 247 -6.06 13.42 19.22
C SER A 247 -7.32 14.05 18.65
N PRO A 248 -7.54 15.37 18.82
CA PRO A 248 -8.62 16.10 18.15
C PRO A 248 -8.26 16.48 16.70
N ARG A 249 -7.26 15.82 16.09
CA ARG A 249 -6.77 16.13 14.75
C ARG A 249 -6.66 14.85 13.91
N PRO A 250 -6.87 14.94 12.58
CA PRO A 250 -6.68 13.81 11.68
C PRO A 250 -5.25 13.31 11.72
N THR A 251 -5.08 11.98 11.72
CA THR A 251 -3.78 11.34 11.53
C THR A 251 -3.60 10.93 10.07
N VAL A 252 -2.42 11.24 9.53
CA VAL A 252 -2.05 11.12 8.13
C VAL A 252 -0.88 10.17 8.00
N GLY A 253 -1.03 9.09 7.24
CA GLY A 253 0.08 8.21 6.86
C GLY A 253 0.79 8.69 5.60
N PHE A 254 2.11 8.54 5.52
CA PHE A 254 2.85 8.74 4.27
C PHE A 254 3.11 7.39 3.59
N ASP A 255 2.68 7.25 2.33
CA ASP A 255 2.74 5.99 1.56
C ASP A 255 3.54 6.16 0.26
N SER A 256 4.80 5.73 0.26
CA SER A 256 5.66 5.75 -0.92
C SER A 256 5.28 4.69 -1.96
N SER A 257 4.47 3.69 -1.60
CA SER A 257 4.17 2.52 -2.43
C SER A 257 2.97 2.71 -3.36
N ARG A 258 2.20 3.80 -3.19
CA ARG A 258 0.97 4.04 -3.97
C ARG A 258 1.02 5.27 -4.87
N ALA A 259 0.32 5.17 -6.00
CA ALA A 259 0.19 6.25 -6.98
C ALA A 259 -0.79 7.36 -6.56
N PHE A 260 -1.83 7.03 -5.79
CA PHE A 260 -2.90 7.95 -5.43
C PHE A 260 -3.05 8.04 -3.91
N SER A 261 -3.15 9.27 -3.41
CA SER A 261 -3.54 9.54 -2.03
C SER A 261 -4.98 9.09 -1.81
N GLN A 262 -5.28 8.57 -0.63
CA GLN A 262 -6.65 8.22 -0.27
C GLN A 262 -7.12 9.08 0.88
N VAL A 263 -8.30 9.66 0.69
CA VAL A 263 -8.94 10.59 1.61
C VAL A 263 -10.41 10.21 1.79
N ALA A 264 -11.07 10.82 2.78
CA ALA A 264 -12.50 10.69 2.92
C ALA A 264 -13.23 11.13 1.63
N PRO A 265 -14.34 10.48 1.24
CA PRO A 265 -15.09 10.87 0.05
C PRO A 265 -15.45 12.36 0.01
N SER A 266 -15.81 12.95 1.16
CA SER A 266 -16.12 14.38 1.29
C SER A 266 -14.93 15.29 1.01
N VAL A 267 -13.70 14.85 1.33
CA VAL A 267 -12.47 15.60 1.06
C VAL A 267 -12.17 15.56 -0.44
N ALA A 268 -12.24 14.38 -1.07
CA ALA A 268 -12.05 14.26 -2.51
C ALA A 268 -13.11 15.07 -3.29
N GLU A 269 -14.37 15.02 -2.85
CA GLU A 269 -15.45 15.83 -3.42
C GLU A 269 -15.18 17.33 -3.28
N ALA A 270 -14.72 17.80 -2.11
CA ALA A 270 -14.37 19.20 -1.90
C ALA A 270 -13.21 19.67 -2.80
N ILE A 271 -12.30 18.77 -3.20
CA ILE A 271 -11.20 19.10 -4.12
C ILE A 271 -11.69 19.20 -5.56
N TYR A 272 -12.49 18.24 -6.05
CA TYR A 272 -12.74 18.11 -7.49
C TYR A 272 -14.14 18.56 -7.95
N SER A 273 -15.18 18.40 -7.14
CA SER A 273 -16.53 18.80 -7.53
C SER A 273 -16.70 20.31 -7.86
N PRO A 274 -15.92 21.25 -7.30
CA PRO A 274 -16.05 22.68 -7.64
C PRO A 274 -15.82 23.02 -9.13
N TYR A 275 -15.15 22.15 -9.88
CA TYR A 275 -14.95 22.31 -11.32
C TYR A 275 -16.19 21.95 -12.16
N GLY A 276 -17.28 21.51 -11.53
CA GLY A 276 -18.59 21.34 -12.16
C GLY A 276 -18.54 20.38 -13.36
N ALA A 277 -18.95 20.86 -14.53
CA ALA A 277 -18.97 20.04 -15.76
C ALA A 277 -17.57 19.58 -16.24
N ASP A 278 -16.51 20.17 -15.69
CA ASP A 278 -15.13 19.79 -15.98
C ASP A 278 -14.57 18.78 -14.95
N ALA A 279 -15.41 18.20 -14.08
CA ALA A 279 -15.05 17.08 -13.21
C ALA A 279 -16.21 16.06 -13.04
N GLU A 280 -15.87 14.78 -12.95
CA GLU A 280 -16.84 13.71 -12.68
C GLU A 280 -16.21 12.58 -11.85
N LEU A 281 -16.98 12.01 -10.91
CA LEU A 281 -16.63 10.75 -10.26
C LEU A 281 -17.18 9.61 -11.13
N ARG A 282 -16.30 8.74 -11.63
CA ARG A 282 -16.70 7.68 -12.58
C ARG A 282 -15.93 6.39 -12.37
N ASN A 283 -16.59 5.28 -12.66
CA ASN A 283 -15.92 3.99 -12.70
C ASN A 283 -14.96 3.91 -13.89
N VAL A 284 -13.71 3.58 -13.63
CA VAL A 284 -12.69 3.34 -14.66
C VAL A 284 -12.20 1.90 -14.50
N SER A 285 -12.23 1.14 -15.60
CA SER A 285 -11.91 -0.29 -15.62
C SER A 285 -10.50 -0.59 -15.12
N GLU A 286 -9.55 0.28 -15.44
CA GLU A 286 -8.13 0.16 -15.11
C GLU A 286 -7.85 0.27 -13.60
N VAL A 287 -8.81 0.77 -12.81
CA VAL A 287 -8.68 0.95 -11.36
C VAL A 287 -9.76 0.20 -10.57
N ASP A 288 -10.62 -0.57 -11.25
CA ASP A 288 -11.73 -1.35 -10.64
C ASP A 288 -12.54 -0.58 -9.58
N GLY A 289 -12.84 0.69 -9.87
CA GLY A 289 -13.42 1.60 -8.88
C GLY A 289 -13.78 2.98 -9.43
N ALA A 290 -14.49 3.75 -8.62
CA ALA A 290 -14.95 5.09 -8.95
C ALA A 290 -13.86 6.13 -8.66
N ILE A 291 -13.23 6.68 -9.69
CA ILE A 291 -12.19 7.71 -9.52
C ILE A 291 -12.68 9.08 -9.94
N TRP A 292 -12.17 10.12 -9.28
CA TRP A 292 -12.32 11.48 -9.75
C TRP A 292 -11.51 11.68 -11.02
N VAL A 293 -12.19 12.16 -12.06
CA VAL A 293 -11.61 12.56 -13.34
C VAL A 293 -11.94 14.03 -13.56
N VAL A 294 -10.94 14.84 -13.87
CA VAL A 294 -11.03 16.28 -14.11
C VAL A 294 -10.50 16.56 -15.51
N VAL A 295 -10.92 17.63 -16.17
CA VAL A 295 -10.29 18.03 -17.43
C VAL A 295 -8.82 18.36 -17.20
N CYS A 296 -7.94 17.89 -18.08
CA CYS A 296 -6.49 18.04 -17.94
C CYS A 296 -5.97 19.49 -17.99
N ASP A 297 -6.75 20.45 -18.47
CA ASP A 297 -6.40 21.87 -18.55
C ASP A 297 -6.85 22.68 -17.32
N VAL A 298 -7.42 22.00 -16.31
CA VAL A 298 -7.80 22.60 -15.03
C VAL A 298 -6.64 22.51 -14.04
N GLU A 299 -6.21 23.66 -13.54
CA GLU A 299 -5.19 23.73 -12.49
C GLU A 299 -5.83 23.49 -11.12
N VAL A 300 -5.50 22.34 -10.50
CA VAL A 300 -6.01 21.98 -9.17
C VAL A 300 -5.00 22.36 -8.09
N ASN A 301 -5.38 23.30 -7.23
CA ASN A 301 -4.55 23.78 -6.12
C ASN A 301 -4.96 23.14 -4.80
N VAL A 302 -4.02 22.47 -4.14
CA VAL A 302 -4.19 21.87 -2.81
C VAL A 302 -2.96 22.18 -1.97
N THR A 303 -3.12 22.48 -0.69
CA THR A 303 -2.01 22.69 0.23
C THR A 303 -2.28 21.97 1.54
N LEU A 304 -1.27 21.27 2.07
CA LEU A 304 -1.32 20.67 3.40
C LEU A 304 -0.46 21.44 4.39
N LEU A 305 -0.87 21.48 5.65
CA LEU A 305 -0.14 22.12 6.75
C LEU A 305 0.31 21.07 7.77
N PHE A 306 1.61 21.07 8.07
CA PHE A 306 2.20 20.23 9.10
C PHE A 306 3.20 21.02 9.92
N GLY A 307 3.01 21.07 11.24
CA GLY A 307 3.95 21.75 12.14
C GLY A 307 4.08 23.25 11.87
N GLY A 308 3.05 23.88 11.32
CA GLY A 308 3.00 25.30 10.93
C GLY A 308 3.55 25.59 9.53
N GLU A 309 4.05 24.59 8.81
CA GLU A 309 4.64 24.76 7.47
C GLU A 309 3.66 24.35 6.36
N ALA A 310 3.68 25.08 5.25
CA ALA A 310 2.81 24.84 4.11
C ALA A 310 3.48 23.98 3.03
N TYR A 311 2.77 22.93 2.62
CA TYR A 311 3.17 21.99 1.59
C TYR A 311 2.18 22.04 0.43
N PRO A 312 2.35 23.00 -0.51
CA PRO A 312 1.55 23.02 -1.72
C PRO A 312 1.84 21.78 -2.56
N VAL A 313 0.78 21.17 -3.07
CA VAL A 313 0.87 20.07 -4.02
C VAL A 313 1.02 20.66 -5.41
N HIS A 314 1.99 20.19 -6.18
CA HIS A 314 2.19 20.66 -7.54
C HIS A 314 0.92 20.34 -8.38
N PRO A 315 0.38 21.24 -9.22
CA PRO A 315 -0.88 20.97 -9.95
C PRO A 315 -0.82 19.76 -10.90
N LEU A 316 0.35 19.49 -11.50
CA LEU A 316 0.63 18.26 -12.26
C LEU A 316 0.64 16.97 -11.40
N ASP A 317 0.73 17.11 -10.08
CA ASP A 317 0.66 16.03 -9.12
C ASP A 317 -0.74 15.93 -8.49
N ALA A 318 -1.48 17.03 -8.40
CA ALA A 318 -2.90 17.05 -8.04
C ALA A 318 -3.78 16.36 -9.10
N THR A 319 -3.36 16.37 -10.37
CA THR A 319 -4.02 15.67 -11.47
C THR A 319 -3.03 14.96 -12.40
N ILE A 320 -3.21 13.66 -12.57
CA ILE A 320 -2.29 12.79 -13.31
C ILE A 320 -2.85 12.51 -14.70
N ASP A 321 -2.01 12.66 -15.74
CA ASP A 321 -2.36 12.20 -17.07
C ASP A 321 -2.44 10.66 -17.08
N PRO A 322 -3.56 10.04 -17.47
CA PRO A 322 -3.69 8.58 -17.46
C PRO A 322 -2.61 7.88 -18.28
N LEU A 323 -2.07 8.53 -19.32
CA LEU A 323 -1.00 7.96 -20.14
C LEU A 323 0.31 7.76 -19.37
N VAL A 324 0.59 8.59 -18.36
CA VAL A 324 1.78 8.42 -17.49
C VAL A 324 1.71 7.09 -16.75
N LEU A 325 0.50 6.69 -16.36
CA LEU A 325 0.19 5.44 -15.66
C LEU A 325 0.04 4.24 -16.60
N ASN A 326 0.26 4.43 -17.91
CA ASN A 326 -0.04 3.45 -18.95
C ASN A 326 -1.53 3.05 -19.00
N PHE A 327 -2.44 3.96 -18.65
CA PHE A 327 -3.88 3.78 -18.81
C PHE A 327 -4.34 4.31 -20.16
N ALA A 328 -5.52 3.88 -20.61
CA ALA A 328 -6.13 4.46 -21.79
C ALA A 328 -6.43 5.95 -21.56
N ALA A 329 -6.38 6.73 -22.65
CA ALA A 329 -6.77 8.13 -22.58
C ALA A 329 -8.22 8.26 -22.09
N LEU A 330 -8.42 9.09 -21.07
CA LEU A 330 -9.75 9.38 -20.54
C LEU A 330 -10.32 10.61 -21.25
N THR A 331 -11.63 10.61 -21.44
CA THR A 331 -12.40 11.74 -21.97
C THR A 331 -13.63 11.92 -21.09
N LEU A 332 -13.90 13.15 -20.65
CA LEU A 332 -15.11 13.47 -19.88
C LEU A 332 -16.34 13.54 -20.80
N ALA A 333 -17.54 13.57 -20.21
CA ALA A 333 -18.78 13.79 -20.95
C ALA A 333 -18.77 15.06 -21.84
N SER A 334 -17.95 16.07 -21.49
CA SER A 334 -17.74 17.29 -22.29
C SER A 334 -16.94 17.08 -23.57
N GLY A 335 -16.36 15.89 -23.79
CA GLY A 335 -15.47 15.61 -24.92
C GLY A 335 -14.02 16.09 -24.72
N LYS A 336 -13.72 16.75 -23.59
CA LYS A 336 -12.36 17.19 -23.25
C LYS A 336 -11.52 16.05 -22.67
N LYS A 337 -10.19 16.15 -22.83
CA LYS A 337 -9.23 15.18 -22.28
C LYS A 337 -9.31 15.15 -20.75
N GLY A 338 -9.45 13.95 -20.21
CA GLY A 338 -9.56 13.70 -18.76
C GLY A 338 -8.23 13.30 -18.13
N CYS A 339 -8.01 13.82 -16.93
CA CYS A 339 -6.91 13.55 -16.03
C CYS A 339 -7.46 13.00 -14.72
N ILE A 340 -6.72 12.09 -14.09
CA ILE A 340 -7.14 11.43 -12.87
C ILE A 340 -6.76 12.31 -11.68
N GLY A 341 -7.72 12.64 -10.84
CA GLY A 341 -7.44 13.32 -9.56
C GLY A 341 -6.51 12.47 -8.70
N SER A 342 -5.56 13.06 -8.00
CA SER A 342 -4.59 12.28 -7.23
C SER A 342 -5.03 11.96 -5.79
N PHE A 343 -6.13 12.58 -5.35
CA PHE A 343 -6.76 12.38 -4.04
C PHE A 343 -8.07 11.60 -4.21
N GLN A 344 -8.01 10.28 -4.11
CA GLN A 344 -9.15 9.42 -4.41
C GLN A 344 -9.96 9.09 -3.14
N PRO A 345 -11.28 8.86 -3.29
CA PRO A 345 -12.13 8.51 -2.16
C PRO A 345 -11.83 7.08 -1.70
N ALA A 346 -11.39 6.92 -0.46
CA ALA A 346 -11.33 5.60 0.17
C ALA A 346 -12.67 5.25 0.84
N ALA A 347 -13.03 3.97 0.80
CA ALA A 347 -13.93 3.41 1.79
C ALA A 347 -13.18 3.31 3.13
N LEU A 348 -13.14 4.41 3.90
CA LEU A 348 -12.41 4.53 5.17
C LEU A 348 -12.90 3.56 6.28
N ASN A 349 -13.83 2.66 5.99
CA ASN A 349 -14.50 1.83 6.98
C ASN A 349 -14.05 0.36 7.04
N THR A 350 -13.08 -0.10 6.23
CA THR A 350 -12.69 -1.53 6.29
C THR A 350 -11.20 -1.84 6.26
N GLU A 351 -10.32 -0.94 5.82
CA GLU A 351 -8.99 -1.37 5.39
C GLU A 351 -7.82 -0.76 6.18
N PHE A 352 -7.99 0.41 6.80
CA PHE A 352 -6.91 1.10 7.50
C PHE A 352 -7.36 1.78 8.80
N PRO A 353 -7.70 1.00 9.85
CA PRO A 353 -8.18 1.54 11.13
C PRO A 353 -7.06 2.23 11.95
N ILE A 354 -6.01 2.73 11.30
CA ILE A 354 -4.84 3.34 11.93
C ILE A 354 -4.52 4.72 11.37
N PHE A 355 -5.15 5.11 10.25
CA PHE A 355 -5.08 6.46 9.71
C PHE A 355 -6.40 6.96 9.11
N ASP A 356 -6.62 8.28 9.19
CA ASP A 356 -7.81 8.94 8.61
C ASP A 356 -7.64 9.19 7.11
N MET A 357 -6.38 9.31 6.67
CA MET A 357 -5.99 9.40 5.26
C MET A 357 -4.54 8.95 5.09
N PHE A 358 -4.16 8.66 3.86
CA PHE A 358 -2.74 8.58 3.50
C PHE A 358 -2.41 9.42 2.29
N LEU A 359 -1.23 10.02 2.34
CA LEU A 359 -0.65 10.80 1.27
C LEU A 359 0.32 9.90 0.53
N ALA A 360 0.04 9.69 -0.74
CA ALA A 360 0.83 8.82 -1.57
C ALA A 360 1.90 9.60 -2.34
N GLN A 361 2.40 9.02 -3.43
CA GLN A 361 3.37 9.65 -4.31
C GLN A 361 3.02 11.06 -4.85
N PRO A 362 1.77 11.53 -4.96
CA PRO A 362 1.47 12.93 -5.30
C PRO A 362 2.00 13.93 -4.29
N PHE A 363 2.20 13.51 -3.03
CA PHE A 363 2.89 14.28 -2.00
C PHE A 363 4.41 14.02 -2.11
N ARG A 364 5.04 14.58 -3.15
CA ARG A 364 6.47 14.36 -3.49
C ARG A 364 7.48 15.15 -2.65
N ALA A 365 7.06 15.69 -1.50
CA ALA A 365 7.96 16.43 -0.62
C ALA A 365 9.05 15.47 -0.09
N PRO A 366 10.36 15.81 -0.19
CA PRO A 366 11.42 15.04 0.43
C PRO A 366 11.13 14.81 1.92
N GLN A 367 11.24 13.55 2.36
CA GLN A 367 10.96 13.15 3.74
C GLN A 367 12.25 12.65 4.40
N ARG A 368 12.51 13.14 5.60
CA ARG A 368 13.51 12.61 6.52
C ARG A 368 12.80 11.94 7.68
N ILE A 369 12.97 10.63 7.78
CA ILE A 369 12.17 9.79 8.68
C ILE A 369 13.10 9.19 9.73
N HIS A 370 12.80 9.46 11.00
CA HIS A 370 13.48 8.82 12.12
C HIS A 370 12.55 7.70 12.62
N PRO A 371 12.83 6.44 12.23
CA PRO A 371 11.94 5.34 12.56
C PRO A 371 11.94 5.08 14.08
N PRO A 372 10.84 4.52 14.62
CA PRO A 372 10.85 3.96 15.96
C PRO A 372 11.78 2.75 15.97
N LEU A 373 13.02 2.91 16.41
CA LEU A 373 13.88 1.74 16.63
C LEU A 373 13.42 0.99 17.87
N LEU A 374 13.51 -0.35 17.86
CA LEU A 374 13.23 -1.17 19.03
C LEU A 374 14.24 -0.89 20.17
N ARG A 375 13.89 0.07 21.05
CA ARG A 375 14.68 0.51 22.20
C ARG A 375 15.01 -0.62 23.18
N LYS A 376 14.18 -1.67 23.22
CA LYS A 376 14.38 -2.85 24.09
C LYS A 376 15.50 -3.78 23.62
N LEU A 377 15.84 -3.76 22.33
CA LEU A 377 16.81 -4.71 21.74
C LEU A 377 18.24 -4.17 21.70
N SER A 378 18.44 -2.88 21.95
CA SER A 378 19.78 -2.30 22.03
C SER A 378 19.84 -1.14 23.02
N GLN A 379 20.78 -1.22 23.96
CA GLN A 379 21.10 -0.13 24.89
C GLN A 379 21.59 1.14 24.18
N ARG A 380 21.93 1.08 22.88
CA ARG A 380 22.23 2.30 22.09
C ARG A 380 21.00 3.16 21.84
N PHE A 381 19.80 2.57 21.84
CA PHE A 381 18.56 3.26 21.49
C PHE A 381 17.68 3.57 22.70
N THR A 382 18.05 3.12 23.90
CA THR A 382 17.33 3.45 25.15
C THR A 382 17.33 4.94 25.47
N ASN A 383 18.31 5.72 25.01
CA ASN A 383 18.40 7.17 25.26
C ASN A 383 18.13 8.04 24.01
N LYS A 384 17.55 7.48 22.95
CA LYS A 384 17.21 8.24 21.73
C LYS A 384 15.88 8.99 21.88
N PRO A 385 15.72 10.15 21.22
CA PRO A 385 14.46 10.89 21.22
C PRO A 385 13.34 10.06 20.56
N ASP A 386 12.10 10.42 20.87
CA ASP A 386 10.93 9.81 20.25
C ASP A 386 10.97 9.97 18.72
N PRO A 387 10.43 9.00 17.97
CA PRO A 387 10.51 9.01 16.52
C PRO A 387 9.67 10.13 15.89
N TYR A 388 10.13 10.66 14.76
CA TYR A 388 9.51 11.79 14.08
C TYR A 388 9.80 11.79 12.58
N VAL A 389 8.98 12.52 11.84
CA VAL A 389 9.19 12.86 10.44
C VAL A 389 9.56 14.34 10.34
N GLN A 390 10.50 14.68 9.47
CA GLN A 390 10.71 16.02 8.95
C GLN A 390 10.40 15.95 7.46
N SER A 391 9.62 16.89 6.96
CA SER A 391 9.35 17.04 5.53
C SER A 391 9.82 18.43 5.13
N MET A 392 10.25 18.59 3.88
CA MET A 392 10.61 19.90 3.34
C MET A 392 9.81 20.15 2.07
N SER A 393 9.15 21.30 1.99
CA SER A 393 8.43 21.67 0.77
C SER A 393 9.41 21.96 -0.37
N THR A 394 9.18 21.35 -1.53
CA THR A 394 9.93 21.59 -2.77
C THR A 394 9.17 22.41 -3.79
N VAL A 395 7.89 22.64 -3.54
CA VAL A 395 6.98 23.22 -4.50
C VAL A 395 6.96 24.74 -4.28
N ASN A 396 7.49 25.47 -5.25
CA ASN A 396 7.23 26.89 -5.38
C ASN A 396 5.93 27.07 -6.17
N ALA A 397 4.88 27.59 -5.55
CA ALA A 397 3.55 27.70 -6.18
C ALA A 397 3.56 28.50 -7.50
N THR A 398 4.37 29.56 -7.59
CA THR A 398 4.48 30.35 -8.84
C THR A 398 5.16 29.56 -9.95
N GLN A 399 6.23 28.83 -9.63
CA GLN A 399 6.89 27.96 -10.62
C GLN A 399 5.98 26.80 -11.02
N ALA A 400 5.29 26.18 -10.06
CA ALA A 400 4.39 25.06 -10.31
C ALA A 400 3.23 25.44 -11.24
N HIS A 401 2.70 26.65 -11.08
CA HIS A 401 1.73 27.23 -12.01
C HIS A 401 2.32 27.41 -13.42
N GLN A 402 3.52 27.99 -13.55
CA GLN A 402 4.17 28.14 -14.86
C GLN A 402 4.44 26.78 -15.54
N ASP A 403 4.82 25.78 -14.77
CA ASP A 403 5.02 24.41 -15.25
C ASP A 403 3.70 23.81 -15.72
N PHE A 404 2.61 24.02 -14.98
CA PHE A 404 1.27 23.60 -15.39
C PHE A 404 0.85 24.27 -16.70
N VAL A 405 0.99 25.60 -16.81
CA VAL A 405 0.67 26.36 -18.04
C VAL A 405 1.47 25.83 -19.23
N THR A 406 2.75 25.54 -19.02
CA THR A 406 3.62 24.99 -20.07
C THR A 406 3.17 23.59 -20.49
N GLN A 407 2.91 22.70 -19.53
CA GLN A 407 2.65 21.28 -19.79
C GLN A 407 1.20 20.97 -20.20
N ARG A 408 0.22 21.74 -19.72
CA ARG A 408 -1.21 21.48 -19.93
C ARG A 408 -1.88 22.50 -20.86
N LEU A 409 -1.37 23.73 -20.90
CA LEU A 409 -1.99 24.84 -21.65
C LEU A 409 -1.15 25.32 -22.85
N ASN A 410 -0.13 24.55 -23.25
CA ASN A 410 0.77 24.89 -24.35
C ASN A 410 1.41 26.29 -24.21
N GLY A 411 1.69 26.72 -22.98
CA GLY A 411 2.34 27.99 -22.68
C GLY A 411 1.42 29.23 -22.70
N THR A 412 0.12 29.07 -22.94
CA THR A 412 -0.85 30.18 -22.85
C THR A 412 -1.65 30.05 -21.56
N ASP A 413 -1.47 30.98 -20.63
CA ASP A 413 -2.19 30.95 -19.35
C ASP A 413 -3.67 31.31 -19.54
N THR A 414 -4.52 30.29 -19.48
CA THR A 414 -5.98 30.39 -19.51
C THR A 414 -6.62 30.03 -18.16
N THR A 415 -5.82 29.90 -17.10
CA THR A 415 -6.30 29.42 -15.78
C THR A 415 -7.37 30.35 -15.19
N SER A 416 -7.26 31.66 -15.44
CA SER A 416 -8.27 32.66 -15.07
C SER A 416 -9.65 32.48 -15.73
N THR A 417 -9.73 31.70 -16.81
CA THR A 417 -10.98 31.38 -17.52
C THR A 417 -11.62 30.08 -17.05
N SER A 418 -10.90 29.28 -16.25
CA SER A 418 -11.44 28.07 -15.64
C SER A 418 -12.43 28.47 -14.54
N THR A 419 -13.70 28.13 -14.74
CA THR A 419 -14.76 28.47 -13.78
C THR A 419 -14.67 27.56 -12.57
N TYR A 420 -13.93 28.01 -11.55
CA TYR A 420 -14.10 27.53 -10.18
C TYR A 420 -15.45 28.01 -9.65
N ASN A 421 -16.44 27.13 -9.58
CA ASN A 421 -17.71 27.47 -8.97
C ASN A 421 -17.57 27.33 -7.46
N ASN A 422 -17.73 28.43 -6.72
CA ASN A 422 -17.90 28.39 -5.27
C ASN A 422 -19.18 27.59 -4.95
N TYR A 423 -19.06 26.26 -4.86
CA TYR A 423 -20.16 25.41 -4.50
C TYR A 423 -20.41 25.56 -3.00
N ASN A 424 -21.50 26.25 -2.64
CA ASN A 424 -22.10 26.09 -1.33
C ASN A 424 -22.65 24.67 -1.27
N SER A 425 -22.11 23.85 -0.37
CA SER A 425 -22.53 22.47 -0.10
C SER A 425 -24.03 22.38 0.18
N LYS A 426 -24.84 22.23 -0.87
CA LYS A 426 -26.14 21.59 -0.77
C LYS A 426 -25.93 20.12 -1.10
N VAL A 427 -25.81 19.36 -0.02
CA VAL A 427 -25.90 17.89 0.01
C VAL A 427 -27.02 17.45 -0.91
N SER A 428 -26.68 16.79 -2.03
CA SER A 428 -27.65 16.02 -2.80
C SER A 428 -27.69 14.62 -2.21
N SER A 429 -28.74 14.40 -1.43
CA SER A 429 -29.21 13.13 -0.91
C SER A 429 -29.57 12.14 -2.04
N GLN A 430 -28.58 11.51 -2.67
CA GLN A 430 -28.79 10.34 -3.54
C GLN A 430 -27.76 9.20 -3.39
N LEU A 431 -26.91 9.24 -2.35
CA LEU A 431 -26.27 8.04 -1.82
C LEU A 431 -26.82 7.79 -0.41
N ASP A 432 -27.96 7.10 -0.35
CA ASP A 432 -28.51 6.60 0.91
C ASP A 432 -27.58 5.52 1.49
N ILE A 433 -26.61 5.95 2.29
CA ILE A 433 -26.09 5.16 3.41
C ILE A 433 -26.42 5.94 4.66
N ALA A 434 -27.69 5.88 5.06
CA ALA A 434 -28.11 6.37 6.36
C ALA A 434 -27.45 5.51 7.45
N HIS A 435 -26.56 6.11 8.23
CA HIS A 435 -26.28 5.64 9.58
C HIS A 435 -26.77 6.70 10.57
N ASP A 436 -27.91 6.38 11.18
CA ASP A 436 -28.54 7.12 12.26
C ASP A 436 -27.59 7.17 13.47
N TRP A 437 -26.98 8.34 13.71
CA TRP A 437 -26.39 8.67 14.99
C TRP A 437 -27.49 9.24 15.87
N SER A 438 -28.25 8.36 16.53
CA SER A 438 -29.12 8.75 17.64
C SER A 438 -28.51 8.28 18.96
N SER A 439 -28.09 9.26 19.75
CA SER A 439 -27.73 9.09 21.16
C SER A 439 -28.96 8.62 21.94
N GLY A 440 -29.04 7.32 22.20
CA GLY A 440 -30.11 6.69 22.97
C GLY A 440 -29.60 5.53 23.81
N SER A 441 -29.52 5.74 25.12
CA SER A 441 -29.35 4.69 26.12
C SER A 441 -30.45 3.63 25.99
N GLY A 442 -30.10 2.36 25.72
CA GLY A 442 -31.07 1.28 25.67
C GLY A 442 -30.45 -0.08 25.35
N SER A 443 -30.32 -0.92 26.37
CA SER A 443 -29.87 -2.30 26.34
C SER A 443 -30.66 -3.20 25.39
N GLY A 444 -29.99 -3.97 24.51
CA GLY A 444 -30.65 -4.96 23.65
C GLY A 444 -29.79 -5.97 22.91
N GLY A 445 -28.52 -6.20 23.30
CA GLY A 445 -27.66 -7.25 22.71
C GLY A 445 -27.66 -8.51 23.56
N LEU A 446 -27.86 -9.69 22.94
CA LEU A 446 -27.79 -10.97 23.66
C LEU A 446 -26.41 -11.13 24.33
N PRO A 447 -26.36 -11.43 25.64
CA PRO A 447 -25.10 -11.56 26.35
C PRO A 447 -24.24 -12.68 25.75
N TRP A 448 -22.94 -12.40 25.62
CA TRP A 448 -21.94 -13.24 24.93
C TRP A 448 -21.90 -14.72 25.35
N LYS A 449 -22.45 -15.05 26.51
CA LYS A 449 -22.61 -16.43 27.00
C LYS A 449 -23.59 -17.25 26.14
N THR A 450 -24.62 -16.62 25.58
CA THR A 450 -25.63 -17.28 24.74
C THR A 450 -25.13 -17.49 23.30
N ALA A 451 -24.32 -16.56 22.78
CA ALA A 451 -23.70 -16.69 21.45
C ALA A 451 -22.74 -17.90 21.36
N LYS A 452 -22.00 -18.20 22.45
CA LYS A 452 -21.14 -19.38 22.53
C LYS A 452 -21.91 -20.71 22.40
N ILE A 453 -23.10 -20.80 23.00
CA ILE A 453 -23.91 -22.03 22.96
C ILE A 453 -24.43 -22.27 21.54
N VAL A 454 -24.82 -21.22 20.83
CA VAL A 454 -25.29 -21.33 19.43
C VAL A 454 -24.16 -21.77 18.49
N ILE A 455 -22.95 -21.22 18.65
CA ILE A 455 -21.79 -21.60 17.83
C ILE A 455 -21.38 -23.07 18.07
N ILE A 456 -21.38 -23.52 19.32
CA ILE A 456 -21.07 -24.92 19.67
C ILE A 456 -22.13 -25.87 19.10
N ALA A 457 -23.41 -25.50 19.17
CA ALA A 457 -24.51 -26.30 18.63
C ALA A 457 -24.44 -26.44 17.09
N LEU A 458 -24.09 -25.36 16.38
CA LEU A 458 -23.90 -25.39 14.92
C LEU A 458 -22.68 -26.23 14.52
N GLY A 459 -21.59 -26.15 15.28
CA GLY A 459 -20.40 -26.98 15.08
C GLY A 459 -20.72 -28.48 15.22
N ALA A 460 -21.47 -28.86 16.27
CA ALA A 460 -21.86 -30.25 16.49
C ALA A 460 -22.77 -30.81 15.38
N ALA A 461 -23.70 -30.01 14.87
CA ALA A 461 -24.57 -30.42 13.76
C ALA A 461 -23.79 -30.65 12.47
N SER A 462 -22.81 -29.78 12.15
CA SER A 462 -21.97 -29.92 10.96
C SER A 462 -21.07 -31.17 11.02
N GLY A 463 -20.51 -31.49 12.19
CA GLY A 463 -19.70 -32.70 12.40
C GLY A 463 -20.50 -33.98 12.20
N LEU A 464 -21.74 -34.04 12.70
CA LEU A 464 -22.62 -35.20 12.53
C LEU A 464 -23.00 -35.43 11.05
N LEU A 465 -23.21 -34.35 10.30
CA LEU A 465 -23.53 -34.41 8.87
C LEU A 465 -22.35 -34.95 8.05
N LEU A 466 -21.13 -34.57 8.42
CA LEU A 466 -19.90 -35.03 7.78
C LEU A 466 -19.63 -36.53 8.07
N VAL A 467 -19.88 -36.98 9.30
CA VAL A 467 -19.79 -38.41 9.66
C VAL A 467 -20.84 -39.24 8.91
N ALA A 468 -22.07 -38.75 8.78
CA ALA A 468 -23.13 -39.42 8.03
C ALA A 468 -22.79 -39.56 6.53
N LEU A 469 -22.20 -38.53 5.93
CA LEU A 469 -21.73 -38.55 4.54
C LEU A 469 -20.61 -39.58 4.34
N ILE A 470 -19.64 -39.64 5.25
CA ILE A 470 -18.55 -40.63 5.18
C ILE A 470 -19.13 -42.05 5.32
N ALA A 471 -20.05 -42.28 6.25
CA ALA A 471 -20.71 -43.57 6.42
C ALA A 471 -21.49 -44.00 5.17
N ALA A 472 -22.20 -43.06 4.52
CA ALA A 472 -22.92 -43.32 3.28
C ALA A 472 -21.97 -43.71 2.13
N VAL A 473 -20.83 -43.01 1.99
CA VAL A 473 -19.81 -43.32 0.98
C VAL A 473 -19.20 -44.71 1.22
N VAL A 474 -18.88 -45.06 2.47
CA VAL A 474 -18.35 -46.39 2.82
C VAL A 474 -19.37 -47.49 2.55
N ALA A 475 -20.65 -47.27 2.90
CA ALA A 475 -21.72 -48.23 2.62
C ALA A 475 -21.91 -48.45 1.12
N TRP A 476 -21.85 -47.37 0.32
CA TRP A 476 -21.97 -47.45 -1.14
C TRP A 476 -20.81 -48.21 -1.79
N ARG A 477 -19.57 -48.00 -1.33
CA ARG A 477 -18.40 -48.77 -1.81
C ARG A 477 -18.53 -50.27 -1.49
N ARG A 478 -18.96 -50.62 -0.29
CA ARG A 478 -19.19 -52.03 0.10
C ARG A 478 -20.35 -52.69 -0.66
N ALA A 479 -21.37 -51.93 -1.05
CA ALA A 479 -22.46 -52.44 -1.88
C ALA A 479 -21.99 -52.73 -3.31
N LYS A 480 -21.11 -51.89 -3.86
CA LYS A 480 -20.51 -52.09 -5.20
C LYS A 480 -19.64 -53.35 -5.25
N GLU A 481 -18.81 -53.58 -4.23
CA GLU A 481 -17.95 -54.78 -4.13
C GLU A 481 -18.74 -56.10 -4.03
N ARG A 482 -19.97 -56.06 -3.51
CA ARG A 482 -20.86 -57.24 -3.45
C ARG A 482 -21.60 -57.52 -4.76
N GLY A 483 -21.66 -56.55 -5.67
CA GLY A 483 -22.31 -56.69 -6.99
C GLY A 483 -21.47 -57.45 -8.02
N GLU A 484 -20.14 -57.44 -7.88
CA GLU A 484 -19.21 -58.07 -8.83
C GLU A 484 -18.91 -59.55 -8.53
N ALA A 485 -19.44 -60.10 -7.42
CA ALA A 485 -19.25 -61.51 -7.02
C ALA A 485 -20.29 -62.50 -7.62
N ARG A 486 -21.21 -62.05 -8.49
CA ARG A 486 -22.08 -62.95 -9.28
C ARG A 486 -21.63 -62.97 -10.74
N GLY A 487 -20.52 -63.66 -10.98
CA GLY A 487 -20.06 -64.01 -12.32
C GLY A 487 -21.10 -64.86 -13.05
N SER A 488 -21.52 -64.37 -14.22
CA SER A 488 -22.39 -65.06 -15.17
C SER A 488 -21.68 -66.29 -15.75
N TYR A 489 -22.37 -67.43 -15.71
CA TYR A 489 -21.89 -68.72 -16.22
C TYR A 489 -21.93 -68.69 -17.76
N GLN A 490 -20.77 -68.77 -18.43
CA GLN A 490 -20.70 -69.01 -19.87
C GLN A 490 -20.50 -70.52 -20.15
N PRO A 491 -21.36 -71.17 -20.95
CA PRO A 491 -21.18 -72.57 -21.31
C PRO A 491 -20.06 -72.77 -22.35
N VAL A 492 -19.30 -73.84 -22.15
CA VAL A 492 -18.13 -74.27 -22.94
C VAL A 492 -18.55 -74.74 -24.34
N HIS A 493 -17.91 -74.21 -25.37
CA HIS A 493 -18.04 -74.66 -26.75
C HIS A 493 -17.20 -75.95 -26.95
N LEU A 494 -17.85 -77.05 -27.33
CA LEU A 494 -17.21 -78.34 -27.62
C LEU A 494 -16.68 -78.39 -29.07
N PRO A 495 -15.47 -78.90 -29.32
CA PRO A 495 -14.92 -79.09 -30.67
C PRO A 495 -15.51 -80.34 -31.36
N GLY A 496 -15.58 -80.27 -32.68
CA GLY A 496 -16.44 -81.09 -33.54
C GLY A 496 -16.08 -82.58 -33.68
N LEU A 497 -17.01 -83.29 -34.32
CA LEU A 497 -16.82 -84.63 -34.86
C LEU A 497 -17.51 -84.73 -36.21
N ASP A 498 -16.69 -85.04 -37.20
CA ASP A 498 -16.97 -85.16 -38.62
C ASP A 498 -18.07 -86.17 -38.95
N LYS A 499 -18.84 -85.82 -40.00
CA LYS A 499 -19.52 -86.78 -40.86
C LYS A 499 -18.75 -86.93 -42.17
N ALA A 500 -18.17 -88.11 -42.35
CA ALA A 500 -18.49 -89.07 -43.41
C ALA A 500 -18.66 -90.42 -42.69
N TYR A 501 -19.72 -91.22 -42.79
CA TYR A 501 -20.72 -91.48 -43.83
C TYR A 501 -22.15 -91.48 -43.25
#